data_AF-A0A8J5XK55-F1
#
_entry.id   AF-A0A8J5XK55-F1
#
_cell.length_a   1.000
_cell.length_b   1.000
_cell.length_c   1.000
_cell.angle_alpha   90.00
_cell.angle_beta   90.00
_cell.angle_gamma   90.00
#
_symmetry.space_group_name_H-M   'P 1'
#
loop_
_entity.id
_entity.type
_entity.pdbx_description
1 polymer ?
#
loop_
_entity_poly.entity_id
_entity_poly.type
_entity_poly.pdbx_seq_one_letter_code
_entity_poly.pdbx_strand_id
1 'polypeptide(L)'
;MPRVTALLLTSVYSASTLVAPHSPLSSHDVRTIASDLGYDVRVSAFAAFVKVELLDADRRVAGEAYAFAQPNGILHWDSIQTRRGSDYYDRRNAARRGAPLAAGAVEKQAAASGIFGASVLLAAAVVAWVREDAPWRCHTAEALAIDDDDRQHRVLVRFYKVAGLVPVRKVGEGSGLQSVLDQLMYGGCGVIMHVGIDDLARTCARLMSGTSRVAGAQSLGEIKS
;
A
#
# COMPACT_ATOMS: atom_id res chain seq x y z
N MET A 1 -39.21 -3.48 -42.24
CA MET A 1 -38.65 -2.42 -41.36
C MET A 1 -38.61 -2.93 -39.93
N PRO A 2 -37.62 -2.54 -39.11
CA PRO A 2 -36.56 -3.46 -38.69
C PRO A 2 -36.75 -4.13 -37.32
N ARG A 3 -36.02 -5.25 -37.20
CA ARG A 3 -35.74 -6.09 -36.03
C ARG A 3 -35.06 -5.30 -34.92
N VAL A 4 -35.52 -5.44 -33.68
CA VAL A 4 -34.76 -5.01 -32.49
C VAL A 4 -34.16 -6.25 -31.85
N THR A 5 -32.85 -6.35 -32.02
CA THR A 5 -31.95 -7.35 -31.47
C THR A 5 -31.88 -7.19 -29.95
N ALA A 6 -32.25 -8.24 -29.21
CA ALA A 6 -32.02 -8.31 -27.76
C ALA A 6 -30.52 -8.54 -27.50
N LEU A 7 -29.80 -7.46 -27.15
CA LEU A 7 -28.45 -7.54 -26.61
C LEU A 7 -28.57 -7.97 -25.14
N LEU A 8 -28.33 -9.26 -24.90
CA LEU A 8 -28.01 -9.80 -23.58
C LEU A 8 -26.66 -9.22 -23.14
N LEU A 9 -26.69 -8.09 -22.44
CA LEU A 9 -25.59 -7.64 -21.60
C LEU A 9 -25.46 -8.62 -20.44
N THR A 10 -24.60 -9.62 -20.62
CA THR A 10 -24.05 -10.39 -19.52
C THR A 10 -23.22 -9.44 -18.67
N SER A 11 -23.86 -8.88 -17.65
CA SER A 11 -23.17 -8.24 -16.54
C SER A 11 -22.27 -9.31 -15.91
N VAL A 12 -20.98 -9.22 -16.21
CA VAL A 12 -19.96 -9.95 -15.48
C VAL A 12 -19.92 -9.32 -14.09
N TYR A 13 -20.79 -9.81 -13.21
CA TYR A 13 -20.61 -9.64 -11.77
C TYR A 13 -19.28 -10.31 -11.45
N SER A 14 -18.23 -9.50 -11.34
CA SER A 14 -16.98 -9.90 -10.71
C SER A 14 -17.35 -10.27 -9.27
N ALA A 15 -17.51 -11.58 -9.03
CA ALA A 15 -17.69 -12.11 -7.70
C ALA A 15 -16.51 -11.59 -6.87
N SER A 16 -16.82 -10.80 -5.84
CA SER A 16 -15.82 -10.31 -4.91
C SER A 16 -14.94 -11.47 -4.48
N THR A 17 -13.68 -11.45 -4.92
CA THR A 17 -12.66 -12.40 -4.49
C THR A 17 -12.37 -12.06 -3.04
N LEU A 18 -13.21 -12.56 -2.13
CA LEU A 18 -12.91 -12.59 -0.72
C LEU A 18 -11.69 -13.50 -0.59
N VAL A 19 -10.50 -12.90 -0.56
CA VAL A 19 -9.27 -13.58 -0.17
C VAL A 19 -9.60 -14.31 1.13
N ALA A 20 -9.54 -15.64 1.10
CA ALA A 20 -9.80 -16.44 2.28
C ALA A 20 -8.86 -15.96 3.41
N PRO A 21 -9.33 -15.83 4.67
CA PRO A 21 -8.59 -15.16 5.75
C PRO A 21 -7.23 -15.81 6.11
N HIS A 22 -6.89 -16.93 5.48
CA HIS A 22 -5.65 -17.69 5.70
C HIS A 22 -4.83 -17.92 4.42
N SER A 23 -5.34 -17.52 3.25
CA SER A 23 -4.55 -17.64 2.02
C SER A 23 -3.52 -16.52 2.00
N PRO A 24 -2.24 -16.83 1.84
CA PRO A 24 -1.22 -15.82 1.72
C PRO A 24 -1.50 -14.95 0.50
N LEU A 25 -1.44 -13.63 0.66
CA LEU A 25 -1.76 -12.69 -0.39
C LEU A 25 -0.89 -12.90 -1.63
N SER A 26 -1.51 -13.18 -2.79
CA SER A 26 -0.79 -13.38 -4.06
C SER A 26 -0.69 -12.09 -4.88
N SER A 27 0.23 -12.05 -5.85
CA SER A 27 0.31 -10.91 -6.78
C SER A 27 -0.98 -10.73 -7.59
N HIS A 28 -1.70 -11.82 -7.85
CA HIS A 28 -3.00 -11.77 -8.52
C HIS A 28 -4.08 -11.12 -7.64
N ASP A 29 -4.13 -11.47 -6.35
CA ASP A 29 -5.08 -10.87 -5.40
C ASP A 29 -4.82 -9.36 -5.26
N VAL A 30 -3.55 -8.95 -5.16
CA VAL A 30 -3.14 -7.55 -5.10
C VAL A 30 -3.67 -6.78 -6.31
N ARG A 31 -3.44 -7.30 -7.52
CA ARG A 31 -3.85 -6.64 -8.77
C ARG A 31 -5.37 -6.52 -8.88
N THR A 32 -6.10 -7.57 -8.46
CA THR A 32 -7.57 -7.56 -8.45
C THR A 32 -8.10 -6.49 -7.50
N ILE A 33 -7.61 -6.45 -6.26
CA ILE A 33 -8.02 -5.45 -5.26
C ILE A 33 -7.63 -4.03 -5.71
N ALA A 34 -6.44 -3.86 -6.27
CA ALA A 34 -6.01 -2.57 -6.80
C ALA A 34 -6.93 -2.08 -7.94
N SER A 35 -7.28 -2.97 -8.87
CA SER A 35 -8.19 -2.68 -9.98
C SER A 35 -9.57 -2.27 -9.45
N ASP A 36 -10.11 -2.97 -8.46
CA ASP A 36 -11.38 -2.62 -7.81
C ASP A 36 -11.34 -1.22 -7.16
N LEU A 37 -10.15 -0.77 -6.73
CA LEU A 37 -9.92 0.56 -6.14
C LEU A 37 -9.58 1.64 -7.18
N GLY A 38 -9.55 1.28 -8.47
CA GLY A 38 -9.24 2.19 -9.58
C GLY A 38 -7.74 2.41 -9.80
N TYR A 39 -6.90 1.46 -9.38
CA TYR A 39 -5.45 1.48 -9.59
C TYR A 39 -4.97 0.33 -10.47
N ASP A 40 -3.94 0.59 -11.27
CA ASP A 40 -3.11 -0.44 -11.90
C ASP A 40 -1.79 -0.60 -11.12
N VAL A 41 -1.33 -1.85 -10.97
CA VAL A 41 -0.10 -2.17 -10.22
C VAL A 41 1.00 -2.54 -11.19
N ARG A 42 2.03 -1.70 -11.27
CA ARG A 42 3.25 -2.05 -12.01
C ARG A 42 4.32 -2.52 -11.05
N VAL A 43 4.86 -3.71 -11.32
CA VAL A 43 6.02 -4.25 -10.61
C VAL A 43 7.18 -4.28 -11.58
N SER A 44 8.32 -3.72 -11.19
CA SER A 44 9.55 -3.73 -11.96
C SER A 44 10.66 -4.20 -11.03
N ALA A 45 11.25 -5.36 -11.33
CA ALA A 45 12.30 -5.95 -10.52
C ALA A 45 13.60 -6.03 -11.30
N PHE A 46 14.71 -5.83 -10.60
CA PHE A 46 16.05 -6.02 -11.12
C PHE A 46 16.90 -6.73 -10.06
N ALA A 47 17.26 -7.98 -10.33
CA ALA A 47 17.96 -8.84 -9.38
C ALA A 47 17.23 -8.89 -8.02
N ALA A 48 17.85 -8.33 -6.99
CA ALA A 48 17.34 -8.27 -5.63
C ALA A 48 16.36 -7.12 -5.36
N PHE A 49 16.25 -6.16 -6.28
CA PHE A 49 15.53 -4.92 -6.09
C PHE A 49 14.16 -4.99 -6.73
N VAL A 50 13.17 -4.39 -6.07
CA VAL A 50 11.82 -4.21 -6.61
C VAL A 50 11.38 -2.76 -6.49
N LYS A 51 10.80 -2.26 -7.56
CA LYS A 51 9.96 -1.07 -7.59
C LYS A 51 8.52 -1.49 -7.83
N VAL A 52 7.62 -1.02 -7.00
CA VAL A 52 6.17 -1.13 -7.21
C VAL A 52 5.61 0.27 -7.44
N GLU A 53 4.76 0.43 -8.46
CA GLU A 53 4.01 1.65 -8.72
C GLU A 53 2.51 1.35 -8.71
N LEU A 54 1.73 2.24 -8.08
CA LEU A 54 0.30 2.34 -8.27
C LEU A 54 0.00 3.47 -9.25
N LEU A 55 -0.72 3.15 -10.31
CA LEU A 55 -1.11 4.08 -11.35
C LEU A 55 -2.60 4.36 -11.24
N ASP A 56 -3.01 5.62 -11.28
CA ASP A 56 -4.42 5.99 -11.35
C ASP A 56 -5.02 5.76 -12.76
N ALA A 57 -6.30 6.08 -12.93
CA ALA A 57 -7.02 5.95 -14.20
C ALA A 57 -6.37 6.74 -15.36
N ASP A 58 -5.68 7.85 -15.06
CA ASP A 58 -4.95 8.67 -16.03
C ASP A 58 -3.52 8.15 -16.27
N ARG A 59 -3.18 6.98 -15.71
CA ARG A 59 -1.85 6.36 -15.73
C ARG A 59 -0.77 7.20 -15.05
N ARG A 60 -1.14 8.08 -14.13
CA ARG A 60 -0.20 8.86 -13.31
C ARG A 60 0.16 8.05 -12.07
N VAL A 61 1.41 8.20 -11.62
CA VAL A 61 1.88 7.52 -10.40
C VAL A 61 1.17 8.11 -9.17
N ALA A 62 0.25 7.34 -8.60
CA ALA A 62 -0.46 7.63 -7.36
C ALA A 62 0.34 7.21 -6.13
N GLY A 63 1.26 6.26 -6.28
CA GLY A 63 2.24 5.92 -5.25
C GLY A 63 3.30 4.98 -5.77
N GLU A 64 4.43 4.93 -5.08
CA GLU A 64 5.53 4.03 -5.37
C GLU A 64 6.18 3.49 -4.11
N ALA A 65 6.75 2.30 -4.20
CA ALA A 65 7.54 1.68 -3.14
C ALA A 65 8.79 1.04 -3.73
N TYR A 66 9.89 1.15 -2.99
CA TYR A 66 11.16 0.53 -3.30
C TYR A 66 11.55 -0.40 -2.15
N ALA A 67 11.96 -1.61 -2.49
CA ALA A 67 12.46 -2.58 -1.54
C ALA A 67 13.53 -3.45 -2.19
N PHE A 68 14.32 -4.14 -1.38
CA PHE A 68 15.23 -5.16 -1.86
C PHE A 68 15.32 -6.36 -0.93
N ALA A 69 15.41 -7.55 -1.50
CA ALA A 69 15.62 -8.79 -0.78
C ALA A 69 17.12 -8.96 -0.49
N GLN A 70 17.46 -9.25 0.76
CA GLN A 70 18.83 -9.52 1.18
C GLN A 70 19.09 -11.05 1.25
N PRO A 71 20.32 -11.51 0.97
CA PRO A 71 20.68 -12.93 1.08
C PRO A 71 20.53 -13.53 2.49
N ASN A 72 20.50 -12.70 3.52
CA ASN A 72 20.34 -13.10 4.93
C ASN A 72 18.86 -13.34 5.33
N GLY A 73 17.92 -13.25 4.39
CA GLY A 73 16.49 -13.46 4.66
C GLY A 73 15.73 -12.21 5.13
N ILE A 74 16.32 -11.02 4.97
CA ILE A 74 15.66 -9.74 5.27
C ILE A 74 15.14 -9.11 3.96
N LEU A 75 13.87 -8.72 3.94
CA LEU A 75 13.34 -7.76 2.99
C LEU A 75 13.59 -6.37 3.55
N HIS A 76 14.51 -5.63 2.94
CA HIS A 76 14.73 -4.24 3.32
C HIS A 76 13.77 -3.34 2.55
N TRP A 77 12.96 -2.59 3.29
CA TRP A 77 12.04 -1.63 2.75
C TRP A 77 12.62 -0.24 2.82
N ASP A 78 13.07 0.24 1.66
CA ASP A 78 13.76 1.51 1.52
C ASP A 78 12.77 2.69 1.57
N SER A 79 11.73 2.66 0.73
CA SER A 79 10.80 3.79 0.67
C SER A 79 9.39 3.38 0.25
N ILE A 80 8.40 4.11 0.79
CA ILE A 80 7.00 4.10 0.36
C ILE A 80 6.55 5.55 0.26
N GLN A 81 6.08 5.93 -0.91
CA GLN A 81 5.57 7.26 -1.15
C GLN A 81 4.21 7.16 -1.82
N THR A 82 3.18 7.64 -1.15
CA THR A 82 1.87 7.84 -1.79
C THR A 82 1.75 9.31 -2.16
N ARG A 83 1.53 9.61 -3.44
CA ARG A 83 1.20 10.96 -3.84
C ARG A 83 -0.19 11.30 -3.32
N ARG A 84 -0.29 12.47 -2.71
CA ARG A 84 -1.59 13.06 -2.40
C ARG A 84 -2.08 13.69 -3.69
N GLY A 85 -3.25 13.30 -4.19
CA GLY A 85 -3.93 14.08 -5.22
C GLY A 85 -4.05 15.53 -4.73
N SER A 86 -3.84 16.50 -5.62
CA SER A 86 -3.86 17.95 -5.31
C SER A 86 -5.04 18.35 -4.42
N ASP A 87 -6.16 17.69 -4.63
CA ASP A 87 -7.43 17.99 -3.99
C ASP A 87 -7.47 17.60 -2.50
N TYR A 88 -6.51 16.84 -1.95
CA TYR A 88 -6.55 16.47 -0.52
C TYR A 88 -6.41 17.68 0.40
N TYR A 89 -5.46 18.58 0.12
CA TYR A 89 -5.24 19.77 0.96
C TYR A 89 -6.35 20.80 0.76
N ASP A 90 -6.82 20.97 -0.47
CA ASP A 90 -7.96 21.84 -0.77
C ASP A 90 -9.24 21.34 -0.11
N ARG A 91 -9.51 20.02 -0.12
CA ARG A 91 -10.67 19.41 0.55
C ARG A 91 -10.57 19.47 2.08
N ARG A 92 -9.40 19.21 2.66
CA ARG A 92 -9.19 19.32 4.12
C ARG A 92 -9.33 20.77 4.58
N ASN A 93 -8.86 21.73 3.78
CA ASN A 93 -9.02 23.14 4.06
C ASN A 93 -10.46 23.61 3.82
N ALA A 94 -11.17 23.08 2.82
CA ALA A 94 -12.59 23.35 2.56
C ALA A 94 -13.50 22.81 3.68
N ALA A 95 -13.24 21.60 4.17
CA ALA A 95 -13.94 21.01 5.31
C ALA A 95 -13.71 21.81 6.60
N ARG A 96 -12.48 22.32 6.81
CA ARG A 96 -12.16 23.25 7.91
C ARG A 96 -12.83 24.63 7.76
N ARG A 97 -13.18 25.02 6.53
CA ARG A 97 -13.86 26.29 6.21
C ARG A 97 -15.38 26.16 6.10
N GLY A 98 -15.95 24.98 6.38
CA GLY A 98 -17.40 24.77 6.39
C GLY A 98 -18.08 24.86 5.02
N ALA A 99 -17.34 24.71 3.92
CA ALA A 99 -17.93 24.71 2.58
C ALA A 99 -18.70 23.39 2.34
N PRO A 100 -19.93 23.43 1.79
CA PRO A 100 -20.68 22.22 1.45
C PRO A 100 -19.94 21.49 0.32
N LEU A 101 -19.39 20.33 0.64
CA LEU A 101 -18.82 19.43 -0.35
C LEU A 101 -19.96 18.96 -1.25
N ALA A 102 -19.80 19.09 -2.58
CA ALA A 102 -20.73 18.54 -3.56
C ALA A 102 -20.76 17.00 -3.39
N ALA A 103 -21.76 16.55 -2.65
CA ALA A 103 -21.92 15.19 -2.16
C ALA A 103 -22.33 14.26 -3.30
N GLY A 104 -21.72 13.07 -3.36
CA GLY A 104 -22.22 11.99 -4.19
C GLY A 104 -21.16 10.98 -4.58
N ALA A 105 -20.39 11.27 -5.63
CA ALA A 105 -19.60 10.25 -6.33
C ALA A 105 -18.11 10.22 -5.94
N VAL A 106 -17.53 11.35 -5.51
CA VAL A 106 -16.07 11.46 -5.24
C VAL A 106 -15.72 11.25 -3.76
N GLU A 107 -16.70 11.45 -2.87
CA GLU A 107 -16.58 11.27 -1.41
C GLU A 107 -16.39 9.80 -1.02
N LYS A 108 -16.91 8.88 -1.84
CA LYS A 108 -16.92 7.43 -1.60
C LYS A 108 -15.56 6.77 -1.90
N GLN A 109 -14.88 7.18 -2.96
CA GLN A 109 -13.52 6.75 -3.29
C GLN A 109 -12.52 7.17 -2.19
N ALA A 110 -12.65 8.37 -1.60
CA ALA A 110 -11.66 8.91 -0.66
C ALA A 110 -11.56 8.16 0.70
N ALA A 111 -12.61 7.45 1.12
CA ALA A 111 -12.64 6.74 2.40
C ALA A 111 -12.02 5.32 2.31
N ALA A 112 -12.14 4.66 1.16
CA ALA A 112 -11.50 3.37 0.88
C ALA A 112 -10.11 3.53 0.23
N SER A 113 -9.91 4.59 -0.57
CA SER A 113 -8.68 4.95 -1.29
C SER A 113 -7.86 6.04 -0.58
N GLY A 114 -8.03 6.21 0.74
CA GLY A 114 -7.20 7.12 1.53
C GLY A 114 -5.72 6.74 1.46
N ILE A 115 -4.82 7.64 1.84
CA ILE A 115 -3.34 7.43 1.92
C ILE A 115 -2.97 6.06 2.51
N PHE A 116 -3.79 5.58 3.46
CA PHE A 116 -3.63 4.30 4.11
C PHE A 116 -3.95 3.10 3.19
N GLY A 117 -4.91 3.19 2.28
CA GLY A 117 -5.23 2.14 1.30
C GLY A 117 -4.15 1.97 0.23
N ALA A 118 -3.69 3.08 -0.36
CA ALA A 118 -2.62 3.04 -1.38
C ALA A 118 -1.29 2.53 -0.78
N SER A 119 -0.93 2.96 0.42
CA SER A 119 0.29 2.48 1.09
C SER A 119 0.19 0.99 1.48
N VAL A 120 -0.99 0.51 1.90
CA VAL A 120 -1.22 -0.92 2.14
C VAL A 120 -1.19 -1.73 0.85
N LEU A 121 -1.69 -1.20 -0.28
CA LEU A 121 -1.57 -1.85 -1.59
C LEU A 121 -0.12 -1.97 -2.05
N LEU A 122 0.68 -0.92 -1.87
CA LEU A 122 2.13 -0.96 -2.13
C LEU A 122 2.80 -2.02 -1.23
N ALA A 123 2.42 -2.08 0.04
CA ALA A 123 2.90 -3.10 0.98
C ALA A 123 2.61 -4.52 0.52
N ALA A 124 1.33 -4.75 0.23
CA ALA A 124 0.79 -5.99 -0.25
C ALA A 124 1.51 -6.48 -1.53
N ALA A 125 1.76 -5.56 -2.47
CA ALA A 125 2.48 -5.86 -3.71
C ALA A 125 3.94 -6.25 -3.46
N VAL A 126 4.66 -5.52 -2.59
CA VAL A 126 6.06 -5.86 -2.24
C VAL A 126 6.12 -7.22 -1.55
N VAL A 127 5.20 -7.50 -0.63
CA VAL A 127 5.11 -8.79 0.07
C VAL A 127 4.81 -9.93 -0.90
N ALA A 128 3.89 -9.73 -1.84
CA ALA A 128 3.59 -10.71 -2.87
C ALA A 128 4.83 -11.02 -3.71
N TRP A 129 5.53 -9.97 -4.19
CA TRP A 129 6.79 -10.13 -4.93
C TRP A 129 7.85 -10.89 -4.15
N VAL A 130 8.06 -10.59 -2.86
CA VAL A 130 9.04 -11.32 -2.02
C VAL A 130 8.72 -12.82 -1.92
N ARG A 131 7.43 -13.16 -1.90
CA ARG A 131 6.99 -14.54 -1.70
C ARG A 131 7.01 -15.35 -2.99
N GLU A 132 6.82 -14.69 -4.13
CA GLU A 132 6.64 -15.34 -5.44
C GLU A 132 7.90 -15.26 -6.31
N ASP A 133 8.58 -14.12 -6.31
CA ASP A 133 9.56 -13.77 -7.36
C ASP A 133 10.96 -13.42 -6.84
N ALA A 134 11.12 -13.06 -5.56
CA ALA A 134 12.41 -12.64 -5.04
C ALA A 134 13.47 -13.76 -5.11
N PRO A 135 14.75 -13.41 -5.40
CA PRO A 135 15.82 -14.39 -5.54
C PRO A 135 16.18 -15.13 -4.23
N TRP A 136 15.84 -14.55 -3.08
CA TRP A 136 16.03 -15.14 -1.77
C TRP A 136 14.73 -15.16 -0.99
N ARG A 137 14.54 -16.20 -0.17
CA ARG A 137 13.40 -16.26 0.74
C ARG A 137 13.62 -15.32 1.91
N CYS A 138 12.80 -14.28 2.00
CA CYS A 138 12.79 -13.39 3.15
C CYS A 138 11.77 -13.87 4.19
N HIS A 139 12.17 -13.84 5.46
CA HIS A 139 11.31 -14.15 6.61
C HIS A 139 10.95 -12.91 7.42
N THR A 140 11.78 -11.88 7.34
CA THR A 140 11.63 -10.63 8.08
C THR A 140 11.57 -9.48 7.09
N ALA A 141 10.60 -8.58 7.23
CA ALA A 141 10.63 -7.26 6.64
C ALA A 141 11.23 -6.26 7.63
N GLU A 142 12.11 -5.41 7.12
CA GLU A 142 12.80 -4.37 7.86
C GLU A 142 12.52 -3.01 7.23
N ALA A 143 12.29 -1.99 8.07
CA ALA A 143 12.20 -0.60 7.62
C ALA A 143 12.92 0.32 8.62
N LEU A 144 13.52 1.40 8.12
CA LEU A 144 14.07 2.47 8.95
C LEU A 144 13.00 3.58 9.13
N ALA A 145 12.60 3.83 10.37
CA ALA A 145 11.95 5.08 10.73
C ALA A 145 13.02 6.16 10.89
N ILE A 146 13.36 6.84 9.79
CA ILE A 146 14.37 7.91 9.77
C ILE A 146 13.98 9.03 10.73
N ASP A 147 14.98 9.62 11.38
CA ASP A 147 14.85 10.68 12.38
C ASP A 147 15.52 11.97 11.87
N ASP A 148 15.00 12.48 10.75
CA ASP A 148 15.42 13.72 10.11
C ASP A 148 14.54 14.92 10.52
N ASP A 149 13.23 14.67 10.67
CA ASP A 149 12.24 15.58 11.21
C ASP A 149 11.40 14.88 12.27
N ASP A 150 11.36 15.49 13.45
CA ASP A 150 10.71 15.04 14.67
C ASP A 150 9.22 14.63 14.47
N ARG A 151 8.51 15.38 13.62
CA ARG A 151 7.10 15.11 13.32
C ARG A 151 6.97 13.97 12.32
N GLN A 152 7.79 13.94 11.28
CA GLN A 152 7.80 12.86 10.29
C GLN A 152 8.21 11.53 10.93
N HIS A 153 9.25 11.53 11.76
CA HIS A 153 9.70 10.37 12.52
C HIS A 153 8.55 9.74 13.33
N ARG A 154 7.83 10.55 14.11
CA ARG A 154 6.66 10.07 14.89
C ARG A 154 5.56 9.49 14.01
N VAL A 155 5.33 10.06 12.82
CA VAL A 155 4.34 9.55 11.87
C VAL A 155 4.79 8.21 11.28
N LEU A 156 6.06 8.08 10.90
CA LEU A 156 6.64 6.84 10.36
C LEU A 156 6.59 5.72 11.40
N VAL A 157 7.04 5.97 12.63
CA VAL A 157 6.97 4.98 13.72
C VAL A 157 5.54 4.52 13.95
N ARG A 158 4.58 5.44 13.96
CA ARG A 158 3.16 5.08 14.12
C ARG A 158 2.66 4.24 12.93
N PHE A 159 3.01 4.63 11.71
CA PHE A 159 2.63 3.91 10.50
C PHE A 159 3.18 2.47 10.51
N TYR A 160 4.46 2.31 10.81
CA TYR A 160 5.11 1.01 10.92
C TYR A 160 4.52 0.14 12.04
N LYS A 161 4.19 0.71 13.19
CA LYS A 161 3.48 -0.02 14.25
C LYS A 161 2.11 -0.54 13.80
N VAL A 162 1.37 0.23 13.01
CA VAL A 162 0.07 -0.22 12.47
C VAL A 162 0.26 -1.37 11.47
N ALA A 163 1.35 -1.37 10.71
CA ALA A 163 1.75 -2.47 9.84
C ALA A 163 2.32 -3.69 10.61
N GLY A 164 2.41 -3.62 11.94
CA GLY A 164 2.88 -4.71 12.80
C GLY A 164 4.39 -4.72 13.05
N LEU A 165 5.12 -3.70 12.59
CA LEU A 165 6.55 -3.61 12.84
C LEU A 165 6.82 -3.21 14.30
N VAL A 166 7.86 -3.84 14.87
CA VAL A 166 8.35 -3.58 16.22
C VAL A 166 9.75 -2.96 16.17
N PRO A 167 10.07 -1.99 17.04
CA PRO A 167 11.40 -1.39 17.08
C PRO A 167 12.43 -2.42 17.57
N VAL A 168 13.58 -2.48 16.89
CA VAL A 168 14.65 -3.44 17.22
C VAL A 168 15.88 -2.74 17.75
N ARG A 169 16.36 -1.72 17.04
CA ARG A 169 17.54 -0.95 17.44
C ARG A 169 17.52 0.44 16.82
N LYS A 170 18.28 1.36 17.41
CA LYS A 170 18.54 2.67 16.83
C LYS A 170 19.79 2.65 15.96
N VAL A 171 19.74 3.41 14.87
CA VAL A 171 20.83 3.66 13.94
C VAL A 171 21.37 5.07 14.20
N GLY A 172 22.69 5.20 14.25
CA GLY A 172 23.37 6.47 14.48
C GLY A 172 23.58 6.85 15.95
N GLU A 173 23.11 6.03 16.89
CA GLU A 173 23.47 6.17 18.30
C GLU A 173 24.74 5.34 18.58
N GLY A 174 25.91 5.98 18.50
CA GLY A 174 27.19 5.38 18.88
C GLY A 174 28.37 5.85 18.05
N SER A 175 29.57 5.79 18.64
CA SER A 175 30.86 6.08 18.00
C SER A 175 31.55 4.79 17.60
N GLY A 176 31.32 4.31 16.38
CA GLY A 176 31.96 3.11 15.86
C GLY A 176 31.71 2.88 14.37
N LEU A 177 32.57 2.07 13.74
CA LEU A 177 32.49 1.76 12.31
C LEU A 177 31.11 1.20 11.91
N GLN A 178 30.52 0.38 12.76
CA GLN A 178 29.19 -0.19 12.54
C GLN A 178 28.10 0.90 12.43
N SER A 179 28.17 1.94 13.28
CA SER A 179 27.22 3.05 13.25
C SER A 179 27.27 3.81 11.92
N VAL A 180 28.49 4.01 11.39
CA VAL A 180 28.70 4.65 10.08
C VAL A 180 28.21 3.76 8.94
N LEU A 181 28.49 2.46 8.97
CA LEU A 181 28.01 1.51 7.95
C LEU A 181 26.48 1.40 7.95
N ASP A 182 25.86 1.40 9.13
CA ASP A 182 24.41 1.45 9.24
C ASP A 182 23.86 2.75 8.63
N GLN A 183 24.40 3.91 8.99
CA GLN A 183 23.97 5.19 8.38
C GLN A 183 24.12 5.21 6.86
N LEU A 184 25.18 4.61 6.31
CA LEU A 184 25.37 4.48 4.86
C LEU A 184 24.36 3.53 4.22
N MET A 185 24.06 2.41 4.87
CA MET A 185 23.11 1.41 4.37
C MET A 185 21.67 1.93 4.38
N TYR A 186 21.29 2.63 5.45
CA TYR A 186 19.94 3.11 5.68
C TYR A 186 19.72 4.57 5.25
N GLY A 187 20.76 5.26 4.78
CA GLY A 187 20.71 6.65 4.34
C GLY A 187 20.53 7.69 5.46
N GLY A 188 20.57 7.28 6.74
CA GLY A 188 20.39 8.21 7.86
C GLY A 188 20.33 7.56 9.25
N CYS A 189 20.05 8.38 10.26
CA CYS A 189 19.80 7.95 11.64
C CYS A 189 18.32 7.65 11.85
N GLY A 190 17.98 6.77 12.78
CA GLY A 190 16.59 6.45 13.06
C GLY A 190 16.38 5.17 13.86
N VAL A 191 15.19 4.60 13.78
CA VAL A 191 14.85 3.33 14.45
C VAL A 191 14.60 2.26 13.39
N ILE A 192 15.41 1.20 13.41
CA ILE A 192 15.14 -0.01 12.63
C ILE A 192 13.97 -0.74 13.27
N MET A 193 13.00 -1.10 12.44
CA MET A 193 11.82 -1.85 12.86
C MET A 193 11.64 -3.11 12.01
N HIS A 194 11.21 -4.21 12.63
CA HIS A 194 11.05 -5.52 11.98
C HIS A 194 9.62 -6.04 12.10
N VAL A 195 9.20 -6.85 11.12
CA VAL A 195 7.98 -7.68 11.18
C VAL A 195 8.23 -8.98 10.41
N GLY A 196 7.61 -10.09 10.81
CA GLY A 196 7.61 -11.30 10.00
C GLY A 196 6.88 -11.08 8.67
N ILE A 197 7.40 -11.59 7.56
CA ILE A 197 6.78 -11.44 6.23
C ILE A 197 5.35 -11.99 6.21
N ASP A 198 5.13 -13.12 6.87
CA ASP A 198 3.79 -13.72 6.95
C ASP A 198 2.84 -12.90 7.84
N ASP A 199 3.34 -12.27 8.90
CA ASP A 199 2.56 -11.35 9.75
C ASP A 199 2.17 -10.09 8.99
N LEU A 200 3.11 -9.56 8.19
CA LEU A 200 2.87 -8.42 7.33
C LEU A 200 1.85 -8.76 6.24
N ALA A 201 1.96 -9.94 5.61
CA ALA A 201 0.99 -10.44 4.64
C ALA A 201 -0.42 -10.54 5.24
N ARG A 202 -0.56 -11.13 6.43
CA ARG A 202 -1.82 -11.20 7.17
C ARG A 202 -2.39 -9.82 7.49
N THR A 203 -1.52 -8.90 7.91
CA THR A 203 -1.91 -7.52 8.22
C THR A 203 -2.42 -6.82 6.97
N CYS A 204 -1.72 -6.93 5.84
CA CYS A 204 -2.16 -6.38 4.55
C CYS A 204 -3.50 -6.98 4.12
N ALA A 205 -3.65 -8.30 4.14
CA ALA A 205 -4.90 -8.97 3.77
C ALA A 205 -6.09 -8.53 4.63
N ARG A 206 -5.90 -8.38 5.96
CA ARG A 206 -6.90 -7.86 6.88
C ARG A 206 -7.29 -6.42 6.55
N LEU A 207 -6.31 -5.55 6.31
CA LEU A 207 -6.54 -4.14 6.03
C LEU A 207 -7.26 -3.96 4.69
N MET A 208 -6.88 -4.70 3.66
CA MET A 208 -7.54 -4.66 2.35
C MET A 208 -8.94 -5.26 2.36
N SER A 209 -9.18 -6.33 3.11
CA SER A 209 -10.53 -6.90 3.27
C SER A 209 -11.50 -5.88 3.89
N GLY A 210 -11.02 -5.01 4.77
CA GLY A 210 -11.80 -3.88 5.29
C GLY A 210 -12.11 -2.86 4.20
N THR A 211 -11.11 -2.50 3.39
CA THR A 211 -11.23 -1.54 2.29
C THR A 211 -12.20 -1.99 1.19
N SER A 212 -12.10 -3.24 0.71
CA SER A 212 -12.98 -3.78 -0.33
C SER A 212 -14.44 -3.86 0.10
N ARG A 213 -14.71 -4.13 1.39
CA ARG A 213 -16.08 -4.13 1.94
C ARG A 213 -16.70 -2.74 1.93
N VAL A 214 -15.92 -1.71 2.24
CA VAL A 214 -16.36 -0.31 2.17
C VAL A 214 -16.65 0.08 0.72
N ALA A 215 -15.77 -0.28 -0.22
CA ALA A 215 -16.00 -0.01 -1.64
C ALA A 215 -17.23 -0.75 -2.20
N GLY A 216 -17.42 -2.04 -1.85
CA GLY A 216 -18.55 -2.84 -2.32
C GLY A 216 -19.90 -2.44 -1.72
N ALA A 217 -19.95 -1.98 -0.46
CA ALA A 217 -21.17 -1.43 0.14
C ALA A 217 -21.59 -0.10 -0.51
N GLN A 218 -20.64 0.65 -1.08
CA GLN A 218 -20.87 1.93 -1.71
C GLN A 218 -21.46 1.82 -3.13
N SER A 219 -21.07 0.79 -3.91
CA SER A 219 -21.61 0.56 -5.26
C SER A 219 -23.07 0.08 -5.25
N LEU A 220 -23.47 -0.72 -4.26
CA LEU A 220 -24.85 -1.19 -4.09
C LEU A 220 -25.84 -0.10 -3.66
N GLY A 221 -25.35 0.98 -3.05
CA GLY A 221 -26.17 2.14 -2.67
C GLY A 221 -26.53 3.06 -3.85
N GLU A 222 -25.75 3.05 -4.93
CA GLU A 222 -25.98 3.88 -6.12
C GLU A 222 -26.99 3.28 -7.10
N ILE A 223 -27.24 1.97 -7.05
CA ILE A 223 -28.20 1.29 -7.92
C ILE A 223 -29.66 1.45 -7.39
N LYS A 224 -29.83 1.96 -6.17
CA LYS A 224 -31.13 2.09 -5.50
C LYS A 224 -31.68 3.53 -5.40
N SER A 225 -31.06 4.52 -6.04
CA SER A 225 -31.58 5.90 -6.15
C SER A 225 -32.00 6.22 -7.58
#